data_AF-A0A8S7LFU2-F1
#
_entry.id   AF-A0A8S7LFU2-F1
#
_cell.length_a   1.000
_cell.length_b   1.000
_cell.length_c   1.000
_cell.angle_alpha   90.00
_cell.angle_beta   90.00
_cell.angle_gamma   90.00
#
_symmetry.space_group_name_H-M   'P 1'
#
loop_
_entity.id
_entity.type
_entity.pdbx_description
1 polymer ?
#
loop_
_entity_poly.entity_id
_entity_poly.type
_entity_poly.pdbx_seq_one_letter_code
_entity_poly.pdbx_strand_id
1 'polypeptide(L)'
;MPILSVFSHLGKPFGYLFIKGISGKAAYDWVAPILLTSITAVLFILLKIPVKDLFDDNGFIKSIVSFISNLPGFYIAALAAIATFNRAEIDLPLISNERNASIEIKVTKENGKVVNSEEVLTRRLFLCMLFSFLTALSIVIIILNAIFSPLINVYQNSFVLMVYTVVFTFLVWQLLVSTFFGLYYLGNRIHMNY
;
A
#
# COMPACT_ATOMS: atom_id res chain seq x y z
N MET A 1 22.42 -9.65 -19.67
CA MET A 1 22.06 -8.70 -18.59
C MET A 1 21.05 -9.33 -17.61
N PRO A 2 21.42 -10.30 -16.76
CA PRO A 2 20.46 -11.01 -15.89
C PRO A 2 20.37 -10.46 -14.46
N ILE A 3 21.38 -9.74 -13.96
CA ILE A 3 21.42 -9.26 -12.57
C ILE A 3 20.40 -8.15 -12.30
N LEU A 4 20.23 -7.21 -13.23
CA LEU A 4 19.24 -6.12 -13.09
C LEU A 4 17.79 -6.64 -13.08
N SER A 5 17.50 -7.76 -13.77
CA SER A 5 16.16 -8.36 -13.76
C SER A 5 15.82 -9.02 -12.44
N VAL A 6 16.78 -9.55 -11.68
CA VAL A 6 16.52 -10.16 -10.37
C VAL A 6 16.02 -9.13 -9.36
N PHE A 7 16.59 -7.92 -9.37
CA PHE A 7 16.14 -6.84 -8.49
C PHE A 7 14.72 -6.34 -8.82
N SER A 8 14.21 -6.60 -10.03
CA SER A 8 12.82 -6.26 -10.38
C SER A 8 11.79 -6.99 -9.50
N HIS A 9 12.16 -8.13 -8.91
CA HIS A 9 11.28 -8.88 -8.02
C HIS A 9 11.02 -8.18 -6.69
N LEU A 10 11.94 -7.33 -6.22
CA LEU A 10 11.79 -6.57 -4.97
C LEU A 10 10.66 -5.53 -5.04
N GLY A 11 10.36 -5.03 -6.24
CA GLY A 11 9.27 -4.08 -6.47
C GLY A 11 7.90 -4.74 -6.66
N LYS A 12 7.82 -6.07 -6.79
CA LYS A 12 6.55 -6.77 -7.07
C LYS A 12 5.45 -6.57 -6.03
N PRO A 13 5.71 -6.41 -4.72
CA PRO A 13 4.65 -6.06 -3.76
C PRO A 13 3.90 -4.78 -4.13
N PHE A 14 4.56 -3.81 -4.76
CA PHE A 14 3.92 -2.57 -5.24
C PHE A 14 3.12 -2.77 -6.54
N GLY A 15 3.15 -3.97 -7.12
CA GLY A 15 2.36 -4.40 -8.28
C GLY A 15 0.86 -4.16 -8.10
N TYR A 16 0.36 -4.20 -6.85
CA TYR A 16 -1.04 -3.89 -6.52
C TYR A 16 -1.51 -2.53 -7.09
N LEU A 17 -0.66 -1.50 -7.04
CA LEU A 17 -1.04 -0.17 -7.53
C LEU A 17 -1.29 -0.14 -9.04
N PHE A 18 -0.70 -1.08 -9.78
CA PHE A 18 -0.81 -1.18 -11.24
C PHE A 18 -1.96 -2.07 -11.72
N ILE A 19 -2.75 -2.65 -10.80
CA ILE A 19 -3.95 -3.42 -11.16
C ILE A 19 -4.97 -2.51 -11.85
N LYS A 20 -5.44 -2.94 -13.01
CA LYS A 20 -6.44 -2.25 -13.84
C LYS A 20 -7.80 -2.95 -13.77
N GLY A 21 -8.85 -2.26 -14.20
CA GLY A 21 -10.19 -2.83 -14.36
C GLY A 21 -11.04 -2.92 -13.08
N ILE A 22 -10.57 -2.38 -11.95
CA ILE A 22 -11.35 -2.32 -10.70
C ILE A 22 -11.97 -0.93 -10.55
N SER A 23 -13.30 -0.87 -10.63
CA SER A 23 -14.06 0.37 -10.46
C SER A 23 -13.76 0.99 -9.09
N GLY A 24 -13.48 2.30 -9.08
CA GLY A 24 -13.24 3.04 -7.84
C GLY A 24 -11.89 2.79 -7.15
N LYS A 25 -11.06 1.83 -7.61
CA LYS A 25 -9.75 1.54 -6.97
C LYS A 25 -8.85 2.77 -6.87
N ALA A 26 -8.77 3.58 -7.92
CA ALA A 26 -7.98 4.81 -7.91
C ALA A 26 -8.45 5.82 -6.85
N ALA A 27 -9.75 5.79 -6.49
CA ALA A 27 -10.28 6.62 -5.42
C ALA A 27 -9.73 6.20 -4.05
N TYR A 28 -9.64 4.89 -3.79
CA TYR A 28 -9.06 4.35 -2.55
C TYR A 28 -7.53 4.48 -2.50
N ASP A 29 -6.84 4.24 -3.62
CA ASP A 29 -5.38 4.23 -3.64
C ASP A 29 -4.76 5.64 -3.64
N TRP A 30 -5.45 6.64 -4.21
CA TRP A 30 -4.89 7.98 -4.44
C TRP A 30 -5.77 9.10 -3.92
N VAL A 31 -7.04 9.16 -4.32
CA VAL A 31 -7.91 10.32 -4.02
C VAL A 31 -8.17 10.45 -2.51
N ALA A 32 -8.60 9.38 -1.85
CA ALA A 32 -8.86 9.38 -0.41
C ALA A 32 -7.59 9.66 0.42
N PRO A 33 -6.43 9.03 0.15
CA PRO A 33 -5.18 9.36 0.84
C PRO A 33 -4.75 10.82 0.67
N ILE A 34 -4.83 11.38 -0.55
CA ILE A 34 -4.50 12.79 -0.79
C ILE A 34 -5.45 13.71 -0.02
N LEU A 35 -6.76 13.42 -0.06
CA LEU A 35 -7.77 14.21 0.63
C LEU A 35 -7.57 14.18 2.16
N LEU A 36 -7.37 13.00 2.75
CA LEU A 36 -7.14 12.84 4.18
C LEU A 36 -5.81 13.46 4.64
N THR A 37 -4.78 13.41 3.80
CA THR A 37 -3.50 14.09 4.05
C THR A 37 -3.68 15.59 4.07
N SER A 38 -4.42 16.13 3.10
CA SER A 38 -4.72 17.56 3.01
C SER A 38 -5.52 18.03 4.24
N ILE A 39 -6.52 17.26 4.65
CA ILE A 39 -7.30 17.54 5.87
C ILE A 39 -6.39 17.54 7.10
N THR A 40 -5.52 16.54 7.25
CA THR A 40 -4.60 16.43 8.39
C THR A 40 -3.63 17.62 8.44
N ALA A 41 -3.08 18.02 7.29
CA ALA A 41 -2.20 19.17 7.17
C ALA A 41 -2.92 20.48 7.52
N VAL A 42 -4.15 20.68 7.02
CA VAL A 42 -4.98 21.85 7.36
C VAL A 42 -5.29 21.88 8.85
N LEU A 43 -5.58 20.74 9.48
CA LEU A 43 -5.81 20.65 10.92
C LEU A 43 -4.57 21.07 11.72
N PHE A 44 -3.37 20.60 11.34
CA PHE A 44 -2.13 21.00 12.01
C PHE A 44 -1.86 22.51 11.89
N ILE A 45 -2.14 23.10 10.73
CA ILE A 45 -1.99 24.54 10.51
C ILE A 45 -3.02 25.33 11.33
N LEU A 46 -4.30 24.91 11.32
CA LEU A 46 -5.39 25.59 12.02
C LEU A 46 -5.20 25.56 13.54
N LEU A 47 -4.70 24.44 14.07
CA LEU A 47 -4.35 24.27 15.48
C LEU A 47 -2.99 24.89 15.84
N LYS A 48 -2.28 25.49 14.87
CA LYS A 48 -0.96 26.11 15.04
C LYS A 48 0.07 25.18 15.69
N ILE A 49 0.01 23.89 15.39
CA ILE A 49 0.94 22.90 15.92
C ILE A 49 2.31 23.13 15.27
N PRO A 50 3.36 23.44 16.05
CA PRO A 50 4.71 23.55 15.51
C PRO A 50 5.12 22.21 14.87
N VAL A 51 5.69 22.26 13.67
CA VAL A 51 6.08 21.04 12.94
C VAL A 51 7.08 20.20 13.73
N LYS A 52 7.92 20.83 14.57
CA LYS A 52 8.90 20.14 15.42
C LYS A 52 8.23 19.22 16.46
N ASP A 53 7.16 19.70 17.09
CA ASP A 53 6.41 18.96 18.12
C ASP A 53 5.79 17.66 17.57
N LEU A 54 5.60 17.55 16.25
CA LEU A 54 5.14 16.32 15.60
C LEU A 54 6.17 15.18 15.69
N PHE A 55 7.45 15.51 15.89
CA PHE A 55 8.58 14.57 15.99
C PHE A 55 9.01 14.27 17.42
N ASP A 56 8.41 14.92 18.41
CA ASP A 56 8.71 14.65 19.82
C ASP A 56 8.38 13.21 20.22
N ASP A 57 8.85 12.79 21.40
CA ASP A 57 8.67 11.43 21.89
C ASP A 57 7.20 10.99 22.06
N ASN A 58 6.29 11.94 22.21
CA ASN A 58 4.84 11.74 22.24
C ASN A 58 4.15 12.37 21.02
N GLY A 59 4.93 12.74 20.00
CA GLY A 59 4.47 13.38 18.78
C GLY A 59 3.76 12.40 17.84
N PHE A 60 2.99 12.98 16.91
CA PHE A 60 2.20 12.26 15.91
C PHE A 60 3.00 11.17 15.18
N ILE A 61 4.23 11.49 14.74
CA ILE A 61 5.03 10.58 13.93
C ILE A 61 5.36 9.29 14.70
N LYS A 62 5.85 9.41 15.94
CA LYS A 62 6.28 8.26 16.75
C LYS A 62 5.09 7.39 17.17
N SER A 63 3.95 7.99 17.52
CA SER A 63 2.71 7.25 17.82
C SER A 63 2.25 6.41 16.63
N ILE A 64 2.27 6.98 15.42
CA ILE A 64 1.86 6.27 14.21
C ILE A 64 2.86 5.16 13.83
N VAL A 65 4.16 5.41 13.93
CA VAL A 65 5.18 4.38 13.68
C VAL A 65 5.01 3.20 14.63
N SER A 66 4.81 3.47 15.94
CA SER A 66 4.58 2.42 16.95
C SER A 66 3.36 1.53 16.60
N PHE A 67 2.28 2.15 16.12
CA PHE A 67 1.12 1.41 15.62
C PHE A 67 1.47 0.54 14.39
N ILE A 68 2.16 1.13 13.40
CA ILE A 68 2.51 0.45 12.14
C ILE A 68 3.53 -0.68 12.35
N SER A 69 4.40 -0.61 13.36
CA SER A 69 5.43 -1.62 13.63
C SER A 69 4.89 -3.04 13.79
N ASN A 70 3.64 -3.19 14.21
CA ASN A 70 3.02 -4.52 14.38
C ASN A 70 2.35 -5.03 13.09
N LEU A 71 1.99 -4.13 12.17
CA LEU A 71 1.16 -4.46 11.00
C LEU A 71 1.80 -5.40 9.96
N PRO A 72 3.12 -5.35 9.66
CA PRO A 72 3.72 -6.30 8.73
C PRO A 72 3.43 -7.76 9.09
N GLY A 73 3.52 -8.11 10.38
CA GLY A 73 3.21 -9.46 10.85
C GLY A 73 1.75 -9.85 10.63
N PHE A 74 0.82 -8.94 10.94
CA PHE A 74 -0.61 -9.15 10.70
C PHE A 74 -0.94 -9.33 9.21
N TYR A 75 -0.34 -8.52 8.34
CA TYR A 75 -0.58 -8.63 6.90
C TYR A 75 0.04 -9.91 6.30
N ILE A 76 1.20 -10.35 6.78
CA ILE A 76 1.80 -11.63 6.38
C ILE A 76 0.90 -12.79 6.82
N ALA A 77 0.34 -12.75 8.04
CA ALA A 77 -0.59 -13.78 8.52
C ALA A 77 -1.88 -13.83 7.67
N ALA A 78 -2.47 -12.66 7.37
CA ALA A 78 -3.63 -12.58 6.48
C ALA A 78 -3.31 -13.14 5.08
N LEU A 79 -2.14 -12.79 4.53
CA LEU A 79 -1.69 -13.28 3.23
C LEU A 79 -1.52 -14.81 3.22
N ALA A 80 -0.92 -15.39 4.26
CA ALA A 80 -0.78 -16.84 4.39
C ALA A 80 -2.14 -17.55 4.51
N ALA A 81 -3.08 -16.99 5.27
CA ALA A 81 -4.43 -17.53 5.38
C ALA A 81 -5.17 -17.50 4.03
N ILE A 82 -5.15 -16.37 3.33
CA ILE A 82 -5.80 -16.22 2.02
C ILE A 82 -5.14 -17.13 0.97
N ALA A 83 -3.82 -17.32 1.03
CA ALA A 83 -3.11 -18.21 0.11
C ALA A 83 -3.47 -19.69 0.30
N THR A 84 -3.86 -20.09 1.52
CA THR A 84 -4.13 -21.50 1.88
C THR A 84 -5.62 -21.84 1.99
N PHE A 85 -6.51 -20.84 1.97
CA PHE A 85 -7.96 -21.07 1.99
C PHE A 85 -8.40 -21.97 0.83
N ASN A 86 -8.92 -23.15 1.16
CA ASN A 86 -9.41 -24.11 0.17
C ASN A 86 -10.90 -23.82 -0.14
N ARG A 87 -11.16 -22.79 -0.94
CA ARG A 87 -12.52 -22.43 -1.38
C ARG A 87 -12.49 -22.01 -2.85
N ALA A 88 -13.25 -22.68 -3.71
CA ALA A 88 -13.23 -22.41 -5.15
C ALA A 88 -13.73 -20.98 -5.50
N GLU A 89 -14.62 -20.41 -4.69
CA GLU A 89 -15.23 -19.09 -4.94
C GLU A 89 -14.23 -17.92 -4.89
N ILE A 90 -13.09 -18.09 -4.22
CA ILE A 90 -12.04 -17.05 -4.16
C ILE A 90 -11.04 -17.17 -5.31
N ASP A 91 -11.09 -18.26 -6.06
CA ASP A 91 -10.34 -18.46 -7.30
C ASP A 91 -11.10 -17.96 -8.53
N LEU A 92 -12.34 -17.50 -8.35
CA LEU A 92 -13.10 -16.86 -9.41
C LEU A 92 -12.46 -15.53 -9.84
N PRO A 93 -12.57 -15.17 -11.14
CA PRO A 93 -12.15 -13.88 -11.65
C PRO A 93 -12.78 -12.73 -10.87
N LEU A 94 -11.99 -11.67 -10.68
CA LEU A 94 -12.47 -10.44 -10.08
C LEU A 94 -13.17 -9.61 -11.15
N ILE A 95 -14.49 -9.77 -11.23
CA ILE A 95 -15.35 -9.06 -12.20
C ILE A 95 -15.69 -7.68 -11.64
N SER A 96 -15.51 -6.65 -12.47
CA SER A 96 -15.91 -5.28 -12.14
C SER A 96 -16.56 -4.63 -13.36
N ASN A 97 -17.88 -4.45 -13.27
CA ASN A 97 -18.84 -3.76 -14.14
C ASN A 97 -18.83 -4.07 -15.65
N GLU A 98 -17.69 -4.27 -16.32
CA GLU A 98 -17.63 -4.51 -17.77
C GLU A 98 -16.42 -5.34 -18.25
N ARG A 99 -15.36 -5.48 -17.44
CA ARG A 99 -14.17 -6.29 -17.77
C ARG A 99 -13.59 -6.96 -16.52
N ASN A 100 -12.83 -8.03 -16.73
CA ASN A 100 -12.05 -8.66 -15.67
C ASN A 100 -10.92 -7.73 -15.23
N ALA A 101 -10.66 -7.67 -13.92
CA ALA A 101 -9.45 -7.01 -13.43
C ALA A 101 -8.21 -7.71 -13.98
N SER A 102 -7.22 -6.95 -14.41
CA SER A 102 -5.99 -7.49 -14.99
C SER A 102 -4.74 -6.78 -14.49
N ILE A 103 -3.62 -7.50 -14.57
CA ILE A 103 -2.28 -6.95 -14.39
C ILE A 103 -1.42 -7.28 -15.59
N GLU A 104 -0.58 -6.33 -15.99
CA GLU A 104 0.43 -6.55 -17.02
C GLU A 104 1.60 -7.33 -16.45
N ILE A 105 1.84 -8.52 -16.99
CA ILE A 105 2.99 -9.36 -16.69
C ILE A 105 3.90 -9.46 -17.90
N LYS A 106 5.21 -9.48 -17.66
CA LYS A 106 6.20 -9.77 -18.71
C LYS A 106 6.31 -11.28 -18.85
N VAL A 107 5.91 -11.79 -20.00
CA VAL A 107 6.01 -13.23 -20.34
C VAL A 107 7.04 -13.39 -21.44
N THR A 108 7.97 -14.32 -21.25
CA THR A 108 8.88 -14.75 -22.32
C THR A 108 8.14 -15.79 -23.16
N LYS A 109 7.81 -15.45 -24.40
CA LYS A 109 7.22 -16.42 -25.35
C LYS A 109 8.25 -17.48 -25.74
N GLU A 110 7.79 -18.60 -26.30
CA GLU A 110 8.65 -19.71 -26.75
C GLU A 110 9.77 -19.27 -27.72
N ASN A 111 9.57 -18.16 -28.45
CA ASN A 111 10.57 -17.55 -29.32
C ASN A 111 11.60 -16.66 -28.60
N GLY A 112 11.66 -16.70 -27.26
CA GLY A 112 12.58 -15.92 -26.44
C GLY A 112 12.25 -14.42 -26.33
N LYS A 113 11.19 -13.93 -26.99
CA LYS A 113 10.78 -12.52 -26.90
C LYS A 113 9.97 -12.29 -25.63
N VAL A 114 10.38 -11.28 -24.86
CA VAL A 114 9.61 -10.78 -23.71
C VAL A 114 8.48 -9.89 -24.22
N VAL A 115 7.24 -10.28 -23.97
CA VAL A 115 6.05 -9.54 -24.36
C VAL A 115 5.23 -9.23 -23.10
N ASN A 116 4.63 -8.05 -23.04
CA ASN A 116 3.67 -7.72 -21.99
C ASN A 116 2.35 -8.44 -22.31
N SER A 117 1.89 -9.28 -21.40
CA SER A 117 0.59 -9.96 -21.46
C SER A 117 -0.28 -9.47 -20.31
N GLU A 118 -1.58 -9.35 -20.54
CA GLU A 118 -2.53 -9.12 -19.46
C GLU A 118 -2.96 -10.46 -18.86
N GLU A 119 -2.81 -10.60 -17.55
CA GLU A 119 -3.29 -11.76 -16.79
C GLU A 119 -4.54 -11.36 -16.01
N VAL A 120 -5.58 -12.20 -16.08
CA VAL A 120 -6.83 -12.00 -15.34
C VAL A 120 -6.61 -12.27 -13.86
N LEU A 121 -6.97 -11.32 -13.02
CA LEU A 121 -6.85 -11.41 -11.57
C LEU A 121 -8.02 -12.20 -10.97
N THR A 122 -7.71 -13.23 -10.20
CA THR A 122 -8.65 -13.87 -9.29
C THR A 122 -8.82 -13.03 -8.01
N ARG A 123 -9.91 -13.26 -7.26
CA ARG A 123 -10.13 -12.59 -5.97
C ARG A 123 -8.99 -12.88 -4.99
N ARG A 124 -8.49 -14.12 -4.96
CA ARG A 124 -7.34 -14.54 -4.15
C ARG A 124 -6.09 -13.77 -4.53
N LEU A 125 -5.74 -13.75 -5.83
CA LEU A 125 -4.53 -13.08 -6.29
C LEU A 125 -4.58 -11.58 -5.99
N PHE A 126 -5.73 -10.94 -6.22
CA PHE A 126 -5.95 -9.54 -5.86
C PHE A 126 -5.71 -9.28 -4.37
N LEU A 127 -6.30 -10.10 -3.48
CA LEU A 127 -6.13 -9.95 -2.04
C LEU A 127 -4.68 -10.21 -1.60
N CYS A 128 -4.02 -11.26 -2.13
CA CYS A 128 -2.61 -11.52 -1.85
C CYS A 128 -1.72 -10.34 -2.30
N MET A 129 -1.99 -9.75 -3.46
CA MET A 129 -1.27 -8.56 -3.93
C MET A 129 -1.52 -7.34 -3.02
N LEU A 130 -2.76 -7.13 -2.58
CA LEU A 130 -3.11 -6.04 -1.66
C LEU A 130 -2.39 -6.18 -0.31
N PHE A 131 -2.42 -7.35 0.31
CA PHE A 131 -1.73 -7.58 1.59
C PHE A 131 -0.21 -7.57 1.44
N SER A 132 0.32 -8.01 0.29
CA SER A 132 1.75 -7.86 -0.02
C SER A 132 2.15 -6.38 -0.11
N PHE A 133 1.36 -5.56 -0.80
CA PHE A 133 1.54 -4.11 -0.85
C PHE A 133 1.50 -3.46 0.54
N LEU A 134 0.47 -3.78 1.34
CA LEU A 134 0.34 -3.25 2.71
C LEU A 134 1.53 -3.62 3.59
N THR A 135 2.04 -4.85 3.48
CA THR A 135 3.25 -5.29 4.18
C THR A 135 4.46 -4.48 3.76
N ALA A 136 4.70 -4.35 2.44
CA ALA A 136 5.84 -3.60 1.92
C ALA A 136 5.76 -2.11 2.28
N LEU A 137 4.58 -1.50 2.18
CA LEU A 137 4.36 -0.10 2.55
C LEU A 137 4.62 0.15 4.04
N SER A 138 4.18 -0.76 4.92
CA SER A 138 4.46 -0.70 6.36
C SER A 138 5.96 -0.70 6.64
N ILE A 139 6.71 -1.61 6.00
CA ILE A 139 8.17 -1.68 6.12
C ILE A 139 8.82 -0.40 5.59
N VAL A 140 8.38 0.12 4.44
CA VAL A 140 8.89 1.38 3.88
C VAL A 140 8.68 2.53 4.86
N ILE A 141 7.51 2.67 5.47
CA ILE A 141 7.23 3.75 6.43
C ILE A 141 8.16 3.64 7.65
N ILE A 142 8.33 2.44 8.22
CA ILE A 142 9.18 2.21 9.39
C ILE A 142 10.65 2.52 9.07
N ILE A 143 11.17 2.00 7.96
CA ILE A 143 12.57 2.21 7.56
C ILE A 143 12.81 3.67 7.19
N LEU A 144 11.88 4.31 6.46
CA LEU A 144 11.96 5.72 6.14
C LEU A 144 11.99 6.57 7.42
N ASN A 145 11.18 6.25 8.43
CA ASN A 145 11.24 6.93 9.72
C ASN A 145 12.56 6.69 10.46
N ALA A 146 13.05 5.46 10.51
CA ALA A 146 14.31 5.12 11.17
C ALA A 146 15.52 5.87 10.55
N ILE A 147 15.52 6.08 9.23
CA ILE A 147 16.57 6.83 8.52
C ILE A 147 16.43 8.33 8.75
N PHE A 148 15.21 8.88 8.68
CA PHE A 148 15.00 10.33 8.76
C PHE A 148 15.02 10.89 10.19
N SER A 149 14.57 10.13 11.19
CA SER A 149 14.55 10.57 12.60
C SER A 149 15.91 11.12 13.10
N PRO A 150 17.06 10.43 12.92
CA PRO A 150 18.35 10.99 13.32
C PRO A 150 18.78 12.20 12.48
N LEU A 151 18.43 12.23 11.19
CA LEU A 151 18.76 13.35 10.30
C LEU A 151 18.05 14.64 10.70
N ILE A 152 16.81 14.52 11.19
CA ILE A 152 15.99 15.63 11.67
C ILE A 152 16.59 16.27 12.92
N ASN A 153 17.16 15.46 13.82
CA ASN A 153 17.84 15.97 15.02
C ASN A 153 19.08 16.81 14.67
N VAL A 154 19.74 16.50 13.56
CA VAL A 154 20.92 17.24 13.09
C VAL A 154 20.53 18.45 12.24
N TYR A 155 19.56 18.30 11.32
CA TYR A 155 19.14 19.33 10.38
C TYR A 155 17.71 19.78 10.67
N GLN A 156 17.57 20.79 11.54
CA GLN A 156 16.26 21.35 11.92
C GLN A 156 15.69 22.36 10.91
N ASN A 157 15.71 22.02 9.62
CA ASN A 157 15.11 22.87 8.59
C ASN A 157 13.59 22.66 8.54
N SER A 158 12.81 23.69 8.90
CA SER A 158 11.35 23.64 8.94
C SER A 158 10.70 23.20 7.62
N PHE A 159 11.29 23.54 6.47
CA PHE A 159 10.77 23.12 5.17
C PHE A 159 10.92 21.61 4.96
N VAL A 160 12.10 21.06 5.30
CA VAL A 160 12.37 19.61 5.20
C VAL A 160 11.44 18.83 6.12
N LEU A 161 11.23 19.32 7.35
CA LEU A 161 10.30 18.71 8.30
C LEU A 161 8.87 18.70 7.76
N MET A 162 8.40 19.81 7.20
CA MET A 162 7.06 19.91 6.64
C MET A 162 6.87 18.95 5.45
N VAL A 163 7.83 18.89 4.53
CA VAL A 163 7.80 17.97 3.38
C VAL A 163 7.77 16.52 3.87
N TYR A 164 8.64 16.17 4.83
CA TYR A 164 8.64 14.84 5.43
C TYR A 164 7.30 14.50 6.07
N THR A 165 6.73 15.39 6.89
CA THR A 165 5.44 15.17 7.56
C THR A 165 4.31 14.95 6.56
N VAL A 166 4.29 15.69 5.45
CA VAL A 166 3.27 15.52 4.40
C VAL A 166 3.42 14.16 3.70
N VAL A 167 4.65 13.81 3.29
CA VAL A 167 4.92 12.52 2.63
C VAL A 167 4.61 11.36 3.57
N PHE A 168 5.06 11.43 4.83
CA PHE A 168 4.78 10.42 5.85
C PHE A 168 3.27 10.25 6.06
N THR A 169 2.55 11.34 6.29
CA THR A 169 1.09 11.32 6.49
C THR A 169 0.36 10.74 5.27
N PHE A 170 0.82 11.04 4.05
CA PHE A 170 0.28 10.44 2.83
C PHE A 170 0.45 8.93 2.80
N LEU A 171 1.65 8.41 3.07
CA LEU A 171 1.89 6.96 3.09
C LEU A 171 1.06 6.27 4.18
N VAL A 172 0.90 6.90 5.34
CA VAL A 172 0.06 6.41 6.43
C VAL A 172 -1.40 6.32 6.00
N TRP A 173 -1.95 7.37 5.38
CA TRP A 173 -3.33 7.32 4.88
C TRP A 173 -3.51 6.33 3.74
N GLN A 174 -2.53 6.19 2.86
CA GLN A 174 -2.55 5.17 1.81
C GLN A 174 -2.60 3.76 2.39
N LEU A 175 -1.81 3.49 3.45
CA LEU A 175 -1.83 2.24 4.19
C LEU A 175 -3.20 2.01 4.85
N LEU A 176 -3.72 2.99 5.58
CA LEU A 176 -4.99 2.85 6.31
C LEU A 176 -6.18 2.65 5.36
N VAL A 177 -6.31 3.48 4.33
CA VAL A 177 -7.42 3.38 3.36
C VAL A 177 -7.35 2.03 2.63
N SER A 178 -6.17 1.61 2.18
CA SER A 178 -5.98 0.32 1.52
C SER A 178 -6.27 -0.85 2.46
N THR A 179 -6.01 -0.70 3.77
CA THR A 179 -6.37 -1.69 4.79
C THR A 179 -7.89 -1.82 4.92
N PHE A 180 -8.60 -0.70 5.06
CA PHE A 180 -10.07 -0.72 5.11
C PHE A 180 -10.67 -1.29 3.82
N PHE A 181 -10.08 -0.98 2.67
CA PHE A 181 -10.47 -1.56 1.39
C PHE A 181 -10.28 -3.09 1.38
N GLY A 182 -9.15 -3.59 1.88
CA GLY A 182 -8.89 -5.02 2.02
C GLY A 182 -9.86 -5.71 3.00
N LEU A 183 -10.16 -5.07 4.12
CA LEU A 183 -11.13 -5.55 5.09
C LEU A 183 -12.56 -5.57 4.52
N TYR A 184 -12.94 -4.59 3.71
CA TYR A 184 -14.21 -4.61 2.99
C TYR A 184 -14.31 -5.81 2.04
N TYR A 185 -13.23 -6.11 1.31
CA TYR A 185 -13.21 -7.29 0.46
C TYR A 185 -13.30 -8.59 1.25
N LEU A 186 -12.55 -8.73 2.35
CA LEU A 186 -12.57 -9.92 3.20
C LEU A 186 -13.88 -10.09 3.97
N GLY A 187 -14.41 -9.02 4.58
CA GLY A 187 -15.56 -9.10 5.45
C GLY A 187 -16.89 -9.12 4.71
N ASN A 188 -16.95 -8.54 3.50
CA ASN A 188 -18.19 -8.40 2.76
C ASN A 188 -18.13 -9.09 1.40
N ARG A 189 -17.21 -8.66 0.52
CA ARG A 189 -17.22 -9.06 -0.89
C ARG A 189 -16.86 -10.53 -1.13
N ILE A 190 -16.02 -11.13 -0.29
CA ILE A 190 -15.60 -12.54 -0.42
C ILE A 190 -16.75 -13.54 -0.15
N HIS A 191 -17.83 -13.06 0.49
CA HIS A 191 -19.02 -13.85 0.78
C HIS A 191 -20.15 -13.61 -0.22
N MET A 192 -20.03 -12.59 -1.06
CA MET A 192 -21.04 -12.19 -2.04
C MET A 192 -20.73 -12.78 -3.42
N ASN A 193 -21.67 -13.56 -3.96
CA ASN A 193 -21.53 -14.33 -5.20
C ASN A 193 -22.28 -13.77 -6.41
N TYR A 194 -22.72 -12.52 -6.34
CA TYR A 194 -23.36 -11.84 -7.46
C TYR A 194 -22.34 -11.08 -8.32
#